data_AF-A0A351FMA7-F1
#
_entry.id   AF-A0A351FMA7-F1
#
_cell.length_a   1.000
_cell.length_b   1.000
_cell.length_c   1.000
_cell.angle_alpha   90.00
_cell.angle_beta   90.00
_cell.angle_gamma   90.00
#
_symmetry.space_group_name_H-M   'P 1'
#
loop_
_entity.id
_entity.type
_entity.pdbx_description
1 polymer ?
#
loop_
_entity_poly.entity_id
_entity_poly.type
_entity_poly.pdbx_seq_one_letter_code
_entity_poly.pdbx_strand_id
1 'polypeptide(L)'
;MAIQVTCPGCHKRFNVSDKFAGKTGPCPQCKTVISIPKQEEGVVVHAPKPTGPTDSKGREVLKPIARKETKFNPVMAGAIGASAVVALIVALILRFVEGGPPVPLLFAGAFLLGPPLCYGAYAFLRDDELEPYTGVSLWVRVGACGVVYGVIWLVYAGIPWYLELTQDEAMTIYYVVGFAVVAFGVGAFASHASLDIELGTGAIHYGFYLIITMTLAFVMGVNLVNFSPDEPAETPTEQTPAATPAEVLP
;
A
#
# COMPACT_ATOMS: atom_id res chain seq x y z
N MET A 1 -52.44 -1.32 -22.36
CA MET A 1 -51.41 -1.84 -21.44
C MET A 1 -52.10 -2.70 -20.38
N ALA A 2 -51.32 -3.42 -19.57
CA ALA A 2 -51.83 -4.25 -18.49
C ALA A 2 -51.35 -3.69 -17.16
N ILE A 3 -52.29 -3.40 -16.26
CA ILE A 3 -52.04 -2.92 -14.90
C ILE A 3 -51.84 -4.15 -14.01
N GLN A 4 -50.68 -4.25 -13.37
CA GLN A 4 -50.42 -5.26 -12.35
C GLN A 4 -51.08 -4.86 -11.05
N VAL A 5 -52.10 -5.61 -10.63
CA VAL A 5 -52.83 -5.37 -9.38
C VAL A 5 -52.60 -6.55 -8.43
N THR A 6 -52.33 -6.23 -7.17
CA THR A 6 -52.20 -7.24 -6.11
C THR A 6 -53.50 -7.27 -5.30
N CYS A 7 -54.14 -8.43 -5.19
CA CYS A 7 -55.36 -8.56 -4.40
C CYS A 7 -55.06 -8.47 -2.88
N PRO A 8 -55.79 -7.68 -2.08
CA PRO A 8 -55.62 -7.65 -0.62
C PRO A 8 -56.15 -8.91 0.08
N GLY A 9 -57.04 -9.69 -0.56
CA GLY A 9 -57.63 -10.88 0.04
C GLY A 9 -56.80 -12.15 -0.14
N CYS A 10 -56.23 -12.37 -1.33
CA CYS A 10 -55.45 -13.58 -1.64
C CYS A 10 -53.97 -13.32 -1.99
N HIS A 11 -53.53 -12.05 -2.00
CA HIS A 11 -52.17 -11.59 -2.31
C HIS A 11 -51.57 -12.03 -3.66
N LYS A 12 -52.35 -12.71 -4.50
CA LYS A 12 -51.96 -13.03 -5.88
C LYS A 12 -51.96 -11.76 -6.73
N ARG A 13 -50.91 -11.63 -7.54
CA ARG A 13 -50.76 -10.57 -8.55
C ARG A 13 -51.41 -11.02 -9.84
N PHE A 14 -52.15 -10.12 -10.49
CA PHE A 14 -52.73 -10.41 -11.79
C PHE A 14 -52.80 -9.16 -12.66
N ASN A 15 -52.84 -9.40 -13.96
CA ASN A 15 -52.82 -8.37 -14.99
C ASN A 15 -54.25 -8.02 -15.38
N VAL A 16 -54.63 -6.76 -15.18
CA VAL A 16 -55.93 -6.23 -15.58
C VAL A 16 -55.74 -5.27 -16.74
N SER A 17 -56.63 -5.30 -17.74
CA SER A 17 -56.55 -4.35 -18.85
C SER A 17 -56.83 -2.93 -18.38
N ASP A 18 -56.15 -1.95 -18.97
CA ASP A 18 -56.32 -0.51 -18.68
C ASP A 18 -57.78 0.00 -18.73
N LYS A 19 -58.68 -0.68 -19.46
CA LYS A 19 -60.12 -0.34 -19.52
C LYS A 19 -60.84 -0.38 -18.16
N PHE A 20 -60.23 -1.02 -17.17
CA PHE A 20 -60.72 -1.12 -15.80
C PHE A 20 -59.94 -0.25 -14.81
N ALA A 21 -59.03 0.61 -15.28
CA ALA A 21 -58.35 1.59 -14.44
C ALA A 21 -59.38 2.46 -13.69
N GLY A 22 -59.18 2.63 -12.38
CA GLY A 22 -60.08 3.40 -11.52
C GLY A 22 -61.44 2.77 -11.23
N LYS A 23 -61.71 1.55 -11.70
CA LYS A 23 -62.97 0.82 -11.44
C LYS A 23 -62.78 -0.22 -10.34
N THR A 24 -63.85 -0.56 -9.66
CA THR A 24 -63.90 -1.67 -8.69
C THR A 24 -64.43 -2.94 -9.35
N GLY A 25 -63.85 -4.09 -9.01
CA GLY A 25 -64.25 -5.39 -9.56
C GLY A 25 -63.87 -6.56 -8.66
N PRO A 26 -64.53 -7.73 -8.80
CA PRO A 26 -64.21 -8.90 -8.01
C PRO A 26 -62.89 -9.56 -8.46
N CYS A 27 -62.08 -10.01 -7.51
CA CYS A 27 -60.88 -10.78 -7.81
C CYS A 27 -61.25 -12.14 -8.47
N PRO A 28 -60.57 -12.55 -9.56
CA PRO A 28 -60.89 -13.80 -10.26
C PRO A 28 -60.60 -15.07 -9.44
N GLN A 29 -59.88 -14.97 -8.32
CA GLN A 29 -59.51 -16.10 -7.47
C GLN A 29 -60.33 -16.18 -6.18
N CYS A 30 -60.46 -15.07 -5.45
CA CYS A 30 -61.14 -15.06 -4.14
C CYS A 30 -62.44 -14.25 -4.12
N LYS A 31 -62.85 -13.68 -5.25
CA LYS A 31 -64.06 -12.84 -5.43
C LYS A 31 -64.15 -11.58 -4.56
N THR A 32 -63.16 -11.31 -3.72
CA THR A 32 -63.03 -10.06 -2.95
C THR A 32 -63.05 -8.86 -3.90
N VAL A 33 -63.86 -7.85 -3.59
CA VAL A 33 -63.95 -6.62 -4.39
C VAL A 33 -62.67 -5.81 -4.20
N ILE A 34 -61.96 -5.54 -5.31
CA ILE A 34 -60.73 -4.76 -5.32
C ILE A 34 -60.92 -3.47 -6.10
N SER A 35 -60.23 -2.41 -5.68
CA SER A 35 -60.15 -1.15 -6.42
C SER A 35 -58.91 -1.16 -7.29
N ILE A 36 -59.08 -0.99 -8.61
CA ILE A 36 -57.95 -0.94 -9.55
C ILE A 36 -57.44 0.50 -9.58
N PRO A 37 -56.14 0.76 -9.30
CA PRO A 37 -55.57 2.09 -9.34
C PRO A 37 -55.84 2.78 -10.68
N LYS A 38 -56.10 4.09 -10.66
CA LYS A 38 -56.15 4.90 -11.88
C LYS A 38 -54.77 4.89 -12.53
N GLN A 39 -54.73 4.96 -13.86
CA GLN A 39 -53.49 5.04 -14.64
C GLN A 39 -52.90 6.47 -14.62
N GLU A 40 -53.01 7.14 -13.48
CA GLU A 40 -52.43 8.44 -13.16
C GLU A 40 -51.63 8.17 -11.89
N GLU A 41 -50.31 8.23 -11.83
CA GLU A 41 -49.35 8.97 -12.60
C GLU A 41 -48.22 8.01 -12.99
N GLY A 42 -47.73 8.06 -14.22
CA GLY A 42 -46.39 7.58 -14.47
C GLY A 42 -45.49 8.38 -13.54
N VAL A 43 -44.91 7.73 -12.52
CA VAL A 43 -43.90 8.36 -11.67
C VAL A 43 -42.82 8.82 -12.63
N VAL A 44 -42.81 10.12 -12.93
CA VAL A 44 -41.75 10.74 -13.68
C VAL A 44 -40.56 10.62 -12.75
N VAL A 45 -39.75 9.57 -12.97
CA VAL A 45 -38.48 9.42 -12.29
C VAL A 45 -37.65 10.60 -12.76
N HIS A 46 -37.68 11.68 -11.98
CA HIS A 46 -36.80 12.80 -12.17
C HIS A 46 -35.39 12.24 -11.98
N ALA A 47 -34.67 12.08 -13.10
CA ALA A 47 -33.24 11.88 -13.02
C ALA A 47 -32.68 12.97 -12.10
N PRO A 48 -31.74 12.64 -11.20
CA PRO A 48 -31.11 13.61 -10.33
C PRO A 48 -30.70 14.81 -11.18
N LYS A 49 -31.19 16.01 -10.84
CA LYS A 49 -30.80 17.21 -11.57
C LYS A 49 -29.27 17.30 -11.48
N PRO A 50 -28.57 17.54 -12.61
CA PRO A 50 -27.14 17.74 -12.58
C PRO A 50 -26.84 18.91 -11.65
N THR A 51 -25.93 18.71 -10.70
CA THR A 51 -25.58 19.68 -9.64
C THR A 51 -24.70 20.84 -10.12
N GLY A 52 -24.50 20.96 -11.44
CA GLY A 52 -23.64 21.96 -12.07
C GLY A 52 -24.39 22.98 -12.94
N PRO A 53 -23.71 24.07 -13.35
CA PRO A 53 -24.26 25.04 -14.28
C PRO A 53 -24.58 24.38 -15.63
N THR A 54 -25.83 24.51 -16.06
CA THR A 54 -26.33 23.99 -17.32
C THR A 54 -26.53 25.12 -18.33
N ASP A 55 -26.35 24.82 -19.61
CA ASP A 55 -26.62 25.74 -20.71
C ASP A 55 -28.14 25.91 -20.90
N SER A 56 -28.53 26.83 -21.78
CA SER A 56 -29.94 27.05 -22.13
C SER A 56 -30.62 25.83 -22.78
N LYS A 57 -29.87 24.76 -23.09
CA LYS A 57 -30.34 23.49 -23.65
C LYS A 57 -30.29 22.35 -22.61
N GLY A 58 -30.04 22.67 -21.34
CA GLY A 58 -29.97 21.70 -20.23
C GLY A 58 -28.73 20.80 -20.24
N ARG A 59 -27.71 21.13 -21.03
CA ARG A 59 -26.43 20.40 -21.08
C ARG A 59 -25.48 21.00 -20.06
N GLU A 60 -24.69 20.17 -19.40
CA GLU A 60 -23.67 20.64 -18.48
C GLU A 60 -22.62 21.48 -19.23
N VAL A 61 -22.43 22.73 -18.79
CA VAL A 61 -21.46 23.66 -19.39
C VAL A 61 -20.04 23.22 -19.05
N LEU A 62 -19.86 22.74 -17.82
CA LEU A 62 -18.59 22.26 -17.32
C LEU A 62 -18.47 20.77 -17.64
N LYS A 63 -17.60 20.43 -18.59
CA LYS A 63 -17.24 19.04 -18.84
C LYS A 63 -16.58 18.49 -17.56
N PRO A 64 -17.02 17.33 -17.03
CA PRO A 64 -16.35 16.71 -15.90
C PRO A 64 -14.86 16.58 -16.19
N ILE A 65 -14.02 16.97 -15.24
CA ILE A 65 -12.56 16.82 -15.33
C ILE A 65 -12.28 15.32 -15.39
N ALA A 66 -12.03 14.82 -16.60
CA ALA A 66 -11.77 13.41 -16.80
C ALA A 66 -10.40 13.07 -16.21
N ARG A 67 -10.39 12.11 -15.27
CA ARG A 67 -9.17 11.57 -14.68
C ARG A 67 -8.26 11.06 -15.81
N LYS A 68 -7.04 11.61 -15.90
CA LYS A 68 -6.02 11.12 -16.82
C LYS A 68 -5.28 9.99 -16.12
N GLU A 69 -5.76 8.77 -16.30
CA GLU A 69 -5.10 7.57 -15.80
C GLU A 69 -3.64 7.54 -16.28
N THR A 70 -2.71 7.28 -15.36
CA THR A 70 -1.31 7.01 -15.69
C THR A 70 -1.25 5.83 -16.64
N LYS A 71 -0.93 6.10 -17.90
CA LYS A 71 -0.84 5.05 -18.92
C LYS A 71 0.32 4.12 -18.55
N PHE A 72 0.01 2.85 -18.33
CA PHE A 72 1.01 1.81 -18.11
C PHE A 72 2.00 1.79 -19.28
N ASN A 73 3.27 2.06 -19.00
CA ASN A 73 4.34 1.96 -19.99
C ASN A 73 5.06 0.62 -19.80
N PRO A 74 4.88 -0.37 -20.71
CA PRO A 74 5.46 -1.70 -20.55
C PRO A 74 6.99 -1.68 -20.55
N VAL A 75 7.62 -0.72 -21.25
CA VAL A 75 9.08 -0.59 -21.28
C VAL A 75 9.61 -0.15 -19.92
N MET A 76 8.95 0.84 -19.28
CA MET A 76 9.32 1.30 -17.95
C MET A 76 9.09 0.22 -16.89
N ALA A 77 7.96 -0.50 -16.98
CA ALA A 77 7.70 -1.64 -16.11
C ALA A 77 8.75 -2.75 -16.27
N GLY A 78 9.13 -3.06 -17.52
CA GLY A 78 10.20 -4.01 -17.81
C GLY A 78 11.56 -3.56 -17.27
N ALA A 79 11.91 -2.28 -17.39
CA ALA A 79 13.15 -1.72 -16.84
C ALA A 79 13.20 -1.81 -15.31
N ILE A 80 12.11 -1.47 -14.62
CA ILE A 80 11.99 -1.61 -13.15
C ILE A 80 12.15 -3.07 -12.75
N GLY A 81 11.44 -3.98 -13.42
CA GLY A 81 11.54 -5.43 -13.16
C GLY A 81 12.97 -5.96 -13.37
N ALA A 82 13.62 -5.59 -14.48
CA ALA A 82 15.00 -5.95 -14.76
C ALA A 82 15.97 -5.40 -13.70
N SER A 83 15.79 -4.16 -13.26
CA SER A 83 16.62 -3.54 -12.21
C SER A 83 16.51 -4.27 -10.88
N ALA A 84 15.30 -4.73 -10.52
CA ALA A 84 15.08 -5.51 -9.31
C ALA A 84 15.76 -6.89 -9.39
N VAL A 85 15.67 -7.56 -10.54
CA VAL A 85 16.37 -8.84 -10.78
C VAL A 85 17.89 -8.67 -10.71
N VAL A 86 18.44 -7.61 -11.31
CA VAL A 86 19.87 -7.30 -11.25
C VAL A 86 20.30 -7.05 -9.80
N ALA A 87 19.55 -6.27 -9.02
CA ALA A 87 19.86 -6.04 -7.61
C ALA A 87 19.88 -7.34 -6.80
N LEU A 88 18.95 -8.26 -7.05
CA LEU A 88 18.93 -9.59 -6.42
C LEU A 88 20.12 -10.45 -6.83
N ILE A 89 20.51 -10.45 -8.11
CA ILE A 89 21.68 -11.18 -8.59
C ILE A 89 22.95 -10.63 -7.94
N VAL A 90 23.11 -9.30 -7.87
CA VAL A 90 24.26 -8.66 -7.20
C VAL A 90 24.29 -9.03 -5.72
N ALA A 91 23.16 -8.96 -5.03
CA ALA A 91 23.05 -9.37 -3.63
C ALA A 91 23.44 -10.85 -3.43
N LEU A 92 23.02 -11.73 -4.33
CA LEU A 92 23.38 -13.15 -4.28
C LEU A 92 24.87 -13.37 -4.54
N ILE A 93 25.48 -12.65 -5.48
CA ILE A 93 26.93 -12.71 -5.73
C ILE A 93 27.69 -12.28 -4.48
N LEU A 94 27.30 -11.15 -3.86
CA LEU A 94 27.93 -10.62 -2.65
C LEU A 94 27.86 -11.59 -1.46
N ARG A 95 26.83 -12.43 -1.39
CA ARG A 95 26.71 -13.49 -0.37
C ARG A 95 27.87 -14.48 -0.41
N PHE A 96 28.42 -14.75 -1.59
CA PHE A 96 29.47 -15.75 -1.80
C PHE A 96 30.88 -15.14 -1.91
N VAL A 97 31.01 -13.82 -1.70
CA VAL A 97 32.33 -13.16 -1.62
C VAL A 97 32.94 -13.44 -0.25
N GLU A 98 34.20 -13.91 -0.24
CA GLU A 98 34.95 -14.11 1.00
C GLU A 98 35.05 -12.78 1.79
N GLY A 99 34.66 -12.81 3.06
CA GLY A 99 34.59 -11.62 3.93
C GLY A 99 33.26 -10.84 3.87
N GLY A 100 32.32 -11.25 2.99
CA GLY A 100 30.99 -10.65 2.89
C GLY A 100 30.94 -9.30 2.16
N PRO A 101 29.76 -8.65 2.12
CA PRO A 101 29.61 -7.37 1.46
C PRO A 101 30.37 -6.26 2.21
N PRO A 102 31.18 -5.44 1.53
CA PRO A 102 31.94 -4.38 2.18
C PRO A 102 31.00 -3.34 2.81
N VAL A 103 31.27 -2.93 4.05
CA VAL A 103 30.43 -1.99 4.82
C VAL A 103 30.12 -0.69 4.07
N PRO A 104 31.07 -0.04 3.36
CA PRO A 104 30.75 1.15 2.55
C PRO A 104 29.71 0.89 1.46
N LEU A 105 29.65 -0.33 0.90
CA LEU A 105 28.65 -0.71 -0.09
C LEU A 105 27.26 -0.86 0.53
N LEU A 106 27.15 -1.35 1.76
CA LEU A 106 25.88 -1.44 2.48
C LEU A 106 25.28 -0.05 2.71
N PHE A 107 26.11 0.89 3.18
CA PHE A 107 25.67 2.28 3.36
C PHE A 107 25.37 2.96 2.04
N ALA A 108 26.24 2.84 1.03
CA ALA A 108 25.96 3.37 -0.31
C ALA A 108 24.65 2.80 -0.87
N GLY A 109 24.41 1.50 -0.69
CA GLY A 109 23.16 0.83 -1.08
C GLY A 109 21.94 1.42 -0.39
N ALA A 110 21.99 1.65 0.93
CA ALA A 110 20.90 2.28 1.67
C ALA A 110 20.54 3.67 1.09
N PHE A 111 21.54 4.51 0.78
CA PHE A 111 21.30 5.82 0.18
C PHE A 111 20.83 5.76 -1.28
N LEU A 112 21.45 4.90 -2.10
CA LEU A 112 21.15 4.80 -3.53
C LEU A 112 19.77 4.20 -3.79
N LEU A 113 19.31 3.29 -2.93
CA LEU A 113 17.98 2.68 -3.03
C LEU A 113 16.87 3.63 -2.56
N GLY A 114 17.16 4.59 -1.69
CA GLY A 114 16.18 5.52 -1.14
C GLY A 114 15.35 6.23 -2.22
N PRO A 115 15.95 7.07 -3.09
CA PRO A 115 15.20 7.83 -4.10
C PRO A 115 14.35 6.96 -5.07
N PRO A 116 14.85 5.89 -5.71
CA PRO A 116 14.01 5.11 -6.63
C PRO A 116 12.87 4.37 -5.91
N LEU A 117 13.08 3.88 -4.69
CA LEU A 117 12.02 3.22 -3.92
C LEU A 117 10.97 4.22 -3.43
N CYS A 118 11.39 5.40 -2.97
CA CYS A 118 10.49 6.50 -2.61
C CYS A 118 9.66 6.97 -3.82
N TYR A 119 10.28 7.11 -5.00
CA TYR A 119 9.55 7.43 -6.24
C TYR A 119 8.48 6.37 -6.56
N GLY A 120 8.87 5.09 -6.48
CA GLY A 120 7.96 3.97 -6.74
C GLY A 120 6.80 3.93 -5.76
N ALA A 121 7.08 4.01 -4.47
CA ALA A 121 6.06 4.00 -3.42
C ALA A 121 5.13 5.22 -3.50
N TYR A 122 5.66 6.41 -3.77
CA TYR A 122 4.87 7.62 -4.01
C TYR A 122 3.87 7.45 -5.15
N ALA A 123 4.24 6.78 -6.25
CA ALA A 123 3.34 6.56 -7.37
C ALA A 123 2.08 5.74 -7.02
N PHE A 124 2.13 4.93 -5.95
CA PHE A 124 1.00 4.11 -5.48
C PHE A 124 0.30 4.65 -4.24
N LEU A 125 1.05 5.31 -3.35
CA LEU A 125 0.58 5.71 -2.01
C LEU A 125 0.18 7.19 -1.92
N ARG A 126 0.43 7.97 -2.97
CA ARG A 126 0.01 9.38 -3.05
C ARG A 126 -1.50 9.50 -3.01
N ASP A 127 -1.98 10.54 -2.34
CA ASP A 127 -3.39 10.93 -2.39
C ASP A 127 -3.78 11.42 -3.80
N ASP A 128 -4.81 10.80 -4.34
CA ASP A 128 -5.38 11.14 -5.64
C ASP A 128 -6.13 12.47 -5.63
N GLU A 129 -6.53 12.98 -4.46
CA GLU A 129 -7.19 14.29 -4.30
C GLU A 129 -6.21 15.46 -4.43
N LEU A 130 -4.93 15.22 -4.17
CA LEU A 130 -3.86 16.23 -4.30
C LEU A 130 -3.27 16.24 -5.71
N GLU A 131 -2.77 17.41 -6.14
CA GLU A 131 -2.01 17.50 -7.39
C GLU A 131 -0.69 16.71 -7.27
N PRO A 132 -0.32 15.90 -8.28
CA PRO A 132 0.91 15.14 -8.25
C PRO A 132 2.13 16.06 -8.35
N TYR A 133 3.14 15.80 -7.52
CA TYR A 133 4.48 16.33 -7.74
C TYR A 133 5.03 15.78 -9.05
N THR A 134 5.66 16.66 -9.85
CA THR A 134 6.25 16.29 -11.16
C THR A 134 7.55 17.03 -11.42
N GLY A 135 8.37 16.51 -12.33
CA GLY A 135 9.63 17.15 -12.71
C GLY A 135 10.62 17.28 -11.56
N VAL A 136 11.30 18.43 -11.46
CA VAL A 136 12.38 18.65 -10.48
C VAL A 136 11.86 18.64 -9.04
N SER A 137 10.66 19.16 -8.79
CA SER A 137 10.10 19.21 -7.43
C SER A 137 9.91 17.81 -6.84
N LEU A 138 9.45 16.87 -7.66
CA LEU A 138 9.32 15.46 -7.26
C LEU A 138 10.69 14.85 -6.92
N TRP A 139 11.68 15.03 -7.78
CA TRP A 139 13.02 14.45 -7.57
C TRP A 139 13.72 15.00 -6.32
N VAL A 140 13.58 16.29 -6.03
CA VAL A 140 14.14 16.89 -4.81
C VAL A 140 13.47 16.31 -3.56
N ARG A 141 12.14 16.19 -3.57
CA ARG A 141 11.36 15.67 -2.42
C ARG A 141 11.64 14.18 -2.17
N VAL A 142 11.59 13.37 -3.22
CA VAL A 142 11.91 11.95 -3.18
C VAL A 142 13.38 11.73 -2.77
N GLY A 143 14.29 12.55 -3.28
CA GLY A 143 15.70 12.53 -2.90
C GLY A 143 15.90 12.83 -1.42
N ALA A 144 15.28 13.89 -0.91
CA ALA A 144 15.33 14.26 0.50
C ALA A 144 14.75 13.15 1.40
N CYS A 145 13.59 12.59 1.04
CA CYS A 145 13.00 11.46 1.77
C CYS A 145 13.92 10.23 1.77
N GLY A 146 14.49 9.87 0.61
CA GLY A 146 15.41 8.75 0.48
C GLY A 146 16.70 8.93 1.30
N VAL A 147 17.24 10.14 1.38
CA VAL A 147 18.40 10.45 2.24
C VAL A 147 18.06 10.20 3.72
N VAL A 148 16.89 10.65 4.19
CA VAL A 148 16.47 10.38 5.58
C VAL A 148 16.39 8.88 5.84
N TYR A 149 15.85 8.11 4.90
CA TYR A 149 15.78 6.65 5.02
C TYR A 149 17.16 5.97 5.06
N GLY A 150 18.13 6.48 4.31
CA GLY A 150 19.53 6.06 4.41
C GLY A 150 20.17 6.42 5.75
N VAL A 151 19.91 7.64 6.26
CA VAL A 151 20.40 8.10 7.57
C VAL A 151 19.87 7.22 8.70
N ILE A 152 18.62 6.74 8.64
CA ILE A 152 18.08 5.82 9.64
C ILE A 152 18.95 4.56 9.76
N TRP A 153 19.43 3.99 8.64
CA TRP A 153 20.38 2.85 8.68
C TRP A 153 21.75 3.21 9.26
N LEU A 154 22.27 4.41 8.98
CA LEU A 154 23.52 4.88 9.60
C LEU A 154 23.37 4.98 11.12
N VAL A 155 22.25 5.54 11.59
CA VAL A 155 21.97 5.68 13.02
C VAL A 155 21.80 4.30 13.67
N TYR A 156 21.11 3.37 12.99
CA TYR A 156 20.97 1.98 13.43
C TYR A 156 22.33 1.30 13.63
N ALA A 157 23.21 1.38 12.64
CA ALA A 157 24.54 0.76 12.71
C ALA A 157 25.47 1.50 13.68
N GLY A 158 25.34 2.82 13.79
CA GLY A 158 26.28 3.66 14.53
C GLY A 158 26.03 3.70 16.04
N ILE A 159 24.79 3.57 16.52
CA ILE A 159 24.48 3.68 17.96
C ILE A 159 25.15 2.57 18.79
N PRO A 160 25.01 1.27 18.46
CA PRO A 160 25.62 0.21 19.26
C PRO A 160 27.14 0.32 19.29
N TRP A 161 27.74 0.69 18.15
CA TRP A 161 29.18 0.90 18.01
C TRP A 161 29.67 2.10 18.84
N TYR A 162 28.97 3.24 18.80
CA TYR A 162 29.37 4.46 19.51
C TYR A 162 29.17 4.37 21.04
N LEU A 163 28.13 3.68 21.49
CA LEU A 163 27.79 3.56 22.91
C LEU A 163 28.36 2.30 23.56
N GLU A 164 29.14 1.50 22.82
CA GLU A 164 29.70 0.23 23.28
C GLU A 164 28.64 -0.67 23.94
N LEU A 165 27.44 -0.73 23.34
CA LEU A 165 26.33 -1.50 23.90
C LEU A 165 26.70 -3.00 23.90
N THR A 166 26.56 -3.64 25.05
CA THR A 166 26.75 -5.09 25.18
C THR A 166 25.71 -5.81 24.32
N GLN A 167 26.18 -6.63 23.38
CA GLN A 167 25.33 -7.47 22.53
C GLN A 167 24.96 -8.78 23.25
N ASP A 168 24.34 -8.67 24.44
CA ASP A 168 23.57 -9.80 24.94
C ASP A 168 22.24 -9.92 24.15
N GLU A 169 21.71 -11.14 24.03
CA GLU A 169 20.55 -11.41 23.18
C GLU A 169 19.33 -10.55 23.55
N ALA A 170 19.09 -10.32 24.85
CA ALA A 170 17.94 -9.57 25.33
C ALA A 170 18.07 -8.08 25.00
N MET A 171 19.21 -7.45 25.32
CA MET A 171 19.46 -6.04 25.01
C MET A 171 19.44 -5.76 23.51
N THR A 172 19.94 -6.69 22.70
CA THR A 172 19.93 -6.56 21.24
C THR A 172 18.50 -6.55 20.70
N ILE A 173 17.63 -7.46 21.16
CA ILE A 173 16.21 -7.48 20.76
C ILE A 173 15.49 -6.19 21.19
N TYR A 174 15.72 -5.71 22.42
CA TYR A 174 15.11 -4.45 22.87
C TYR A 174 15.58 -3.25 22.05
N TYR A 175 16.87 -3.20 21.70
CA TYR A 175 17.41 -2.17 20.82
C TYR A 175 16.75 -2.23 19.44
N VAL A 176 16.70 -3.39 18.80
CA VAL A 176 16.11 -3.56 17.46
C VAL A 176 14.64 -3.16 17.45
N VAL A 177 13.85 -3.64 18.42
CA VAL A 177 12.42 -3.34 18.50
C VAL A 177 12.19 -1.86 18.83
N GLY A 178 12.91 -1.31 19.81
CA GLY A 178 12.80 0.10 20.20
C GLY A 178 13.22 1.02 19.06
N PHE A 179 14.32 0.70 18.39
CA PHE A 179 14.80 1.44 17.22
C PHE A 179 13.79 1.35 16.07
N ALA A 180 13.21 0.18 15.80
CA ALA A 180 12.20 0.03 14.76
C ALA A 180 11.01 0.97 14.98
N VAL A 181 10.50 1.10 16.21
CA VAL A 181 9.40 2.05 16.53
C VAL A 181 9.80 3.49 16.20
N VAL A 182 10.99 3.92 16.63
CA VAL A 182 11.51 5.27 16.34
C VAL A 182 11.71 5.47 14.82
N ALA A 183 12.30 4.49 14.15
CA ALA A 183 12.56 4.50 12.72
C ALA A 183 11.26 4.60 11.91
N PHE A 184 10.21 3.87 12.28
CA PHE A 184 8.89 4.00 11.65
C PHE A 184 8.29 5.38 11.87
N GLY A 185 8.41 5.95 13.07
CA GLY A 185 7.95 7.31 13.35
C GLY A 185 8.67 8.37 12.51
N VAL A 186 10.01 8.31 12.47
CA VAL A 186 10.84 9.23 11.68
C VAL A 186 10.61 9.04 10.18
N GLY A 187 10.55 7.79 9.72
CA GLY A 187 10.33 7.46 8.31
C GLY A 187 8.96 7.91 7.81
N ALA A 188 7.90 7.71 8.61
CA ALA A 188 6.55 8.18 8.31
C ALA A 188 6.50 9.71 8.26
N PHE A 189 7.10 10.38 9.24
CA PHE A 189 7.17 11.84 9.28
C PHE A 189 7.96 12.41 8.09
N ALA A 190 9.06 11.78 7.70
CA ALA A 190 9.85 12.21 6.55
C ALA A 190 9.06 12.14 5.24
N SER A 191 8.33 11.05 4.99
CA SER A 191 7.44 10.95 3.82
C SER A 191 6.27 11.93 3.89
N HIS A 192 5.70 12.16 5.07
CA HIS A 192 4.63 13.13 5.25
C HIS A 192 5.11 14.54 4.92
N ALA A 193 6.23 14.97 5.50
CA ALA A 193 6.78 16.31 5.31
C ALA A 193 7.32 16.55 3.89
N SER A 194 7.77 15.51 3.18
CA SER A 194 8.38 15.65 1.86
C SER A 194 7.40 15.41 0.71
N LEU A 195 6.42 14.51 0.87
CA LEU A 195 5.56 14.01 -0.22
C LEU A 195 4.06 14.25 0.02
N ASP A 196 3.70 14.90 1.13
CA ASP A 196 2.31 15.17 1.57
C ASP A 196 1.44 13.90 1.66
N ILE A 197 2.07 12.79 2.01
CA ILE A 197 1.35 11.53 2.27
C ILE A 197 0.83 11.57 3.71
N GLU A 198 -0.39 11.07 3.94
CA GLU A 198 -0.92 10.90 5.31
C GLU A 198 0.02 10.06 6.18
N LEU A 199 0.12 10.36 7.49
CA LEU A 199 1.12 9.73 8.35
C LEU A 199 1.05 8.19 8.40
N GLY A 200 -0.16 7.62 8.41
CA GLY A 200 -0.36 6.17 8.38
C GLY A 200 0.17 5.54 7.09
N THR A 201 -0.14 6.16 5.95
CA THR A 201 0.35 5.74 4.63
C THR A 201 1.86 6.02 4.49
N GLY A 202 2.38 7.05 5.16
CA GLY A 202 3.81 7.34 5.27
C GLY A 202 4.58 6.22 5.98
N ALA A 203 3.98 5.60 7.00
CA ALA A 203 4.58 4.42 7.64
C ALA A 203 4.69 3.24 6.66
N ILE A 204 3.69 3.03 5.79
CA ILE A 204 3.73 2.03 4.72
C ILE A 204 4.81 2.37 3.70
N HIS A 205 4.96 3.66 3.36
CA HIS A 205 5.98 4.15 2.43
C HIS A 205 7.40 3.86 2.94
N TYR A 206 7.69 4.14 4.21
CA TYR A 206 8.95 3.74 4.83
C TYR A 206 9.08 2.21 4.94
N GLY A 207 8.00 1.52 5.30
CA GLY A 207 7.95 0.06 5.38
C GLY A 207 8.34 -0.62 4.08
N PHE A 208 7.94 -0.09 2.92
CA PHE A 208 8.36 -0.60 1.62
C PHE A 208 9.88 -0.52 1.43
N TYR A 209 10.49 0.61 1.74
CA TYR A 209 11.95 0.76 1.72
C TYR A 209 12.65 -0.21 2.68
N LEU A 210 12.12 -0.34 3.91
CA LEU A 210 12.66 -1.23 4.93
C LEU A 210 12.61 -2.69 4.49
N ILE A 211 11.47 -3.16 3.95
CA ILE A 211 11.32 -4.54 3.47
C ILE A 211 12.32 -4.84 2.35
N ILE A 212 12.48 -3.94 1.38
CA ILE A 212 13.42 -4.16 0.27
C ILE A 212 14.86 -4.20 0.76
N THR A 213 15.27 -3.26 1.61
CA THR A 213 16.63 -3.23 2.17
C THR A 213 16.91 -4.44 3.07
N MET A 214 15.97 -4.84 3.92
CA MET A 214 16.06 -6.07 4.73
C MET A 214 16.12 -7.32 3.87
N THR A 215 15.34 -7.40 2.78
CA THR A 215 15.37 -8.55 1.85
C THR A 215 16.74 -8.65 1.17
N LEU A 216 17.29 -7.54 0.70
CA LEU A 216 18.62 -7.52 0.09
C LEU A 216 19.71 -7.89 1.11
N ALA A 217 19.63 -7.34 2.33
CA ALA A 217 20.55 -7.69 3.41
C ALA A 217 20.50 -9.20 3.74
N PHE A 218 19.30 -9.76 3.83
CA PHE A 218 19.10 -11.19 4.05
C PHE A 218 19.67 -12.05 2.91
N VAL A 219 19.45 -11.65 1.65
CA VAL A 219 20.02 -12.33 0.49
C VAL A 219 21.54 -12.28 0.52
N MET A 220 22.14 -11.14 0.89
CA MET A 220 23.59 -10.98 1.07
C MET A 220 24.15 -11.73 2.28
N GLY A 221 23.30 -12.22 3.20
CA GLY A 221 23.76 -12.88 4.43
C GLY A 221 24.23 -11.92 5.53
N VAL A 222 23.81 -10.65 5.48
CA VAL A 222 24.15 -9.67 6.51
C VAL A 222 23.35 -9.96 7.78
N ASN A 223 24.03 -10.13 8.91
CA ASN A 223 23.38 -10.23 10.22
C ASN A 223 22.99 -8.82 10.68
N LEU A 224 21.73 -8.45 10.43
CA LEU A 224 21.23 -7.13 10.83
C LEU A 224 21.11 -7.01 12.35
N VAL A 225 20.84 -8.09 13.07
CA VAL A 225 20.58 -8.07 14.52
C VAL A 225 21.88 -7.81 15.29
N ASN A 226 22.95 -8.54 14.93
CA ASN A 226 24.28 -8.39 15.51
C ASN A 226 25.23 -7.67 14.54
N PHE A 227 24.75 -6.61 13.88
CA PHE A 227 25.57 -5.90 12.91
C PHE A 227 26.74 -5.19 13.61
N SER A 228 27.96 -5.50 13.19
CA SER A 228 29.19 -4.83 13.63
C SER A 228 29.97 -4.33 12.40
N PRO A 229 30.36 -3.04 12.35
CA PRO A 229 31.10 -2.49 11.21
C PRO A 229 32.56 -2.99 11.12
N ASP A 230 33.09 -3.52 12.22
CA ASP A 230 34.49 -3.96 12.33
C ASP A 230 34.66 -5.47 12.08
N GLU A 231 33.56 -6.22 12.01
CA GLU A 231 33.58 -7.69 11.89
C GLU A 231 33.10 -8.12 10.50
N PRO A 232 33.88 -8.94 9.75
CA PRO A 232 33.43 -9.47 8.47
C PRO A 232 32.20 -10.36 8.68
N ALA A 233 31.33 -10.44 7.67
CA ALA A 233 30.11 -11.24 7.76
C ALA A 233 30.45 -12.68 8.16
N GLU A 234 29.96 -13.11 9.33
CA GLU A 234 30.17 -14.46 9.81
C GLU A 234 29.64 -15.46 8.77
N THR A 235 30.53 -16.32 8.26
CA THR A 235 30.12 -17.51 7.50
C THR A 235 29.15 -18.31 8.38
N PRO A 236 28.04 -18.87 7.86
CA PRO A 236 27.13 -19.70 8.65
C PRO A 236 27.87 -20.94 9.14
N THR A 237 28.53 -20.84 10.29
CA THR A 237 29.33 -21.91 10.87
C THR A 237 28.42 -22.60 11.86
N GLU A 238 27.92 -23.75 11.44
CA GLU A 238 27.69 -24.94 12.24
C GLU A 238 27.49 -24.69 13.74
N GLN A 239 26.23 -24.73 14.18
CA GLN A 239 25.87 -24.87 15.59
C GLN A 239 26.76 -25.96 16.20
N THR A 240 27.74 -25.55 17.00
CA THR A 240 28.56 -26.48 17.79
C THR A 240 27.59 -27.23 18.71
N PRO A 241 27.44 -28.56 18.59
CA PRO A 241 26.57 -29.28 19.49
C PRO A 241 27.13 -29.14 20.90
N ALA A 242 26.24 -28.78 21.82
CA ALA A 242 26.52 -28.64 23.24
C ALA A 242 27.37 -29.81 23.75
N ALA A 243 28.50 -29.47 24.39
CA ALA A 243 29.37 -30.45 25.02
C ALA A 243 28.56 -31.32 25.99
N THR A 244 28.48 -32.61 25.69
CA THR A 244 27.95 -33.65 26.59
C THR A 244 28.77 -33.62 27.89
N PRO A 245 28.15 -33.54 29.09
CA PRO A 245 28.92 -33.61 30.32
C PRO A 245 29.54 -35.00 30.45
N ALA A 246 30.84 -35.04 30.71
CA ALA A 246 31.59 -36.26 30.94
C ALA A 246 30.97 -37.05 32.12
N GLU A 247 30.59 -38.28 31.83
CA GLU A 247 30.17 -39.30 32.79
C GLU A 247 31.36 -39.63 33.70
N VAL A 248 31.26 -39.23 34.97
CA VAL A 248 32.22 -39.59 36.02
C VAL A 248 31.78 -40.90 36.65
N LEU A 249 32.49 -41.98 36.33
CA LEU A 249 32.57 -43.23 37.10
C LEU A 249 33.95 -43.87 36.86
N PRO A 250 34.48 -44.72 37.76
CA PRO A 250 33.84 -45.41 38.88
C PRO A 250 34.20 -44.90 40.28
#